data_AF-A0A949RYY5-F1
#
_entry.id   AF-A0A949RYY5-F1
#
_cell.length_a   1.000
_cell.length_b   1.000
_cell.length_c   1.000
_cell.angle_alpha   90.00
_cell.angle_beta   90.00
_cell.angle_gamma   90.00
#
_symmetry.space_group_name_H-M   'P 1'
#
loop_
_entity.id
_entity.type
_entity.pdbx_description
1 polymer ?
#
loop_
_entity_poly.entity_id
_entity_poly.type
_entity_poly.pdbx_seq_one_letter_code
_entity_poly.pdbx_strand_id
1 'polypeptide(L)'
;MDTRSQITIRTKKLGVLLRDARLASRKTLQECAEAIGVTKGVFKAYEEGRRSPSLPELEALVYFLKLPIDHFWGSEAISDDESAVAPLDLPQLLLLRQRMIGALLRQAREKVNKSVRELSAETGIPASRIKSFELGERPIPVPNLEVMLDALGARVDELFDQSGPVGQWMSEQKAIRDFLKLPPDLRGFASQPVNIPYLELARKLSGMSKDKLRSVAEGLLDITF
;
A
#
# COMPACT_ATOMS: atom_id res chain seq x y z
N MET A 1 -37.47 18.49 -12.35
CA MET A 1 -36.25 19.17 -12.84
C MET A 1 -36.11 18.82 -14.31
N ASP A 2 -35.97 19.80 -15.21
CA ASP A 2 -35.82 19.52 -16.64
C ASP A 2 -34.46 18.87 -16.96
N THR A 3 -34.41 18.01 -17.96
CA THR A 3 -33.19 17.25 -18.34
C THR A 3 -32.03 18.18 -18.70
N ARG A 4 -32.30 19.35 -19.30
CA ARG A 4 -31.25 20.33 -19.61
C ARG A 4 -30.64 20.95 -18.36
N SER A 5 -31.45 21.21 -17.34
CA SER A 5 -30.97 21.72 -16.05
C SER A 5 -30.12 20.66 -15.33
N GLN A 6 -30.50 19.38 -15.40
CA GLN A 6 -29.72 18.28 -14.85
C GLN A 6 -28.34 18.15 -15.52
N ILE A 7 -28.29 18.21 -16.86
CA ILE A 7 -27.04 18.18 -17.62
C ILE A 7 -26.14 19.36 -17.20
N THR A 8 -26.69 20.57 -17.13
CA THR A 8 -25.93 21.77 -16.75
C THR A 8 -25.34 21.65 -15.35
N ILE A 9 -26.12 21.20 -14.37
CA ILE A 9 -25.65 20.98 -12.99
C ILE A 9 -24.53 19.93 -12.99
N ARG A 10 -24.71 18.84 -13.73
CA ARG A 10 -23.74 17.75 -13.78
C ARG A 10 -22.43 18.18 -14.44
N THR A 11 -22.48 18.95 -15.53
CA THR A 11 -21.30 19.51 -16.19
C THR A 11 -20.49 20.40 -15.24
N LYS A 12 -21.16 21.23 -14.44
CA LYS A 12 -20.48 22.05 -13.42
C LYS A 12 -19.84 21.20 -12.33
N LYS A 13 -20.54 20.19 -11.81
CA LYS A 13 -19.99 19.25 -10.82
C LYS A 13 -18.76 18.53 -11.36
N LEU A 14 -18.84 18.01 -12.59
CA LEU A 14 -17.71 17.35 -13.25
C LEU A 14 -16.51 18.30 -13.39
N GLY A 15 -16.74 19.57 -13.74
CA GLY A 15 -15.67 20.57 -13.80
C GLY A 15 -14.95 20.78 -12.45
N VAL A 16 -15.70 20.81 -11.35
CA VAL A 16 -15.13 20.88 -9.99
C VAL A 16 -14.27 19.66 -9.69
N LEU A 17 -14.77 18.44 -9.97
CA LEU A 17 -14.02 17.20 -9.75
C LEU A 17 -12.75 17.12 -10.61
N LEU A 18 -12.80 17.57 -11.87
CA LEU A 18 -11.62 17.64 -12.74
C LEU A 18 -10.55 18.57 -12.18
N ARG A 19 -10.96 19.74 -11.68
CA ARG A 19 -10.05 20.71 -11.07
C ARG A 19 -9.42 20.15 -9.79
N ASP A 20 -10.23 19.53 -8.95
CA ASP A 20 -9.76 18.91 -7.72
C ASP A 20 -8.76 17.78 -8.01
N ALA A 21 -9.14 16.84 -8.87
CA ALA A 21 -8.28 15.73 -9.31
C ALA A 21 -6.93 16.21 -9.87
N ARG A 22 -6.95 17.28 -10.68
CA ARG A 22 -5.72 17.90 -11.20
C ARG A 22 -4.85 18.46 -10.09
N LEU A 23 -5.43 19.20 -9.14
CA LEU A 23 -4.70 19.83 -8.04
C LEU A 23 -4.14 18.79 -7.06
N ALA A 24 -4.93 17.77 -6.70
CA ALA A 24 -4.51 16.64 -5.88
C ALA A 24 -3.31 15.92 -6.51
N SER A 25 -3.33 15.75 -7.84
CA SER A 25 -2.24 15.16 -8.63
C SER A 25 -1.07 16.13 -8.91
N ARG A 26 -1.14 17.37 -8.40
CA ARG A 26 -0.14 18.44 -8.58
C ARG A 26 0.19 18.73 -10.05
N LYS A 27 -0.81 18.66 -10.93
CA LYS A 27 -0.68 18.90 -12.37
C LYS A 27 -1.11 20.30 -12.78
N THR A 28 -0.46 20.82 -13.81
CA THR A 28 -0.84 22.08 -14.46
C THR A 28 -1.94 21.88 -15.48
N LEU A 29 -2.65 22.96 -15.82
CA LEU A 29 -3.66 22.94 -16.90
C LEU A 29 -3.06 22.51 -18.24
N GLN A 30 -1.80 22.85 -18.50
CA GLN A 30 -1.12 22.52 -19.75
C GLN A 30 -0.84 21.02 -19.85
N GLU A 31 -0.27 20.42 -18.78
CA GLU A 31 0.01 18.98 -18.74
C GLU A 31 -1.25 18.15 -18.94
N CYS A 32 -2.37 18.50 -18.29
CA CYS A 32 -3.62 17.76 -18.46
C CYS A 32 -4.23 17.92 -19.84
N ALA A 33 -4.11 19.11 -20.45
CA ALA A 33 -4.60 19.35 -21.80
C ALA A 33 -3.81 18.52 -22.83
N GLU A 34 -2.47 18.52 -22.73
CA GLU A 34 -1.59 17.74 -23.59
C GLU A 34 -1.84 16.23 -23.43
N ALA A 35 -2.04 15.75 -22.19
CA ALA A 35 -2.27 14.34 -21.90
C ALA A 35 -3.51 13.75 -22.61
N ILE A 36 -4.50 14.58 -22.92
CA ILE A 36 -5.74 14.15 -23.57
C ILE A 36 -5.91 14.73 -24.99
N GLY A 37 -4.88 15.39 -25.52
CA GLY A 37 -4.88 15.91 -26.89
C GLY A 37 -5.76 17.13 -27.13
N VAL A 38 -6.01 17.96 -26.11
CA VAL A 38 -6.77 19.22 -26.23
C VAL A 38 -5.91 20.45 -25.95
N THR A 39 -6.42 21.64 -26.26
CA THR A 39 -5.74 22.88 -25.89
C THR A 39 -6.01 23.25 -24.42
N LYS A 40 -5.08 24.00 -23.80
CA LYS A 40 -5.25 24.53 -22.45
C LYS A 40 -6.57 25.28 -22.24
N GLY A 41 -7.03 26.02 -23.25
CA GLY A 41 -8.29 26.75 -23.21
C GLY A 41 -9.51 25.82 -23.16
N VAL A 42 -9.48 24.72 -23.90
CA VAL A 42 -10.52 23.69 -23.87
C VAL A 42 -10.55 23.00 -22.50
N PHE A 43 -9.38 22.60 -21.98
CA PHE A 43 -9.30 21.98 -20.66
C PHE A 43 -9.79 22.92 -19.54
N LYS A 44 -9.41 24.20 -19.59
CA LYS A 44 -9.92 25.22 -18.67
C LYS A 44 -11.45 25.35 -18.74
N ALA A 45 -12.04 25.26 -19.94
CA ALA A 45 -13.49 25.27 -20.09
C ALA A 45 -14.17 24.01 -19.52
N TYR A 46 -13.47 22.87 -19.44
CA TYR A 46 -13.93 21.68 -18.72
C TYR A 46 -14.00 21.96 -17.21
N GLU A 47 -12.92 22.46 -16.60
CA GLU A 47 -12.91 22.78 -15.16
C GLU A 47 -13.93 23.84 -14.75
N GLU A 48 -14.20 24.81 -15.62
CA GLU A 48 -15.17 25.88 -15.38
C GLU A 48 -16.63 25.45 -15.66
N GLY A 49 -16.85 24.19 -16.08
CA GLY A 49 -18.19 23.65 -16.36
C GLY A 49 -18.89 24.33 -17.53
N ARG A 50 -18.13 24.91 -18.48
CA ARG A 50 -18.68 25.48 -19.72
C ARG A 50 -18.72 24.45 -20.86
N ARG A 51 -17.85 23.44 -20.79
CA ARG A 51 -17.83 22.27 -21.66
C ARG A 51 -17.63 21.03 -20.80
N SER A 52 -17.81 19.85 -21.36
CA SER A 52 -17.48 18.58 -20.73
C SER A 52 -16.55 17.78 -21.63
N PRO A 53 -15.60 17.01 -21.06
CA PRO A 53 -14.86 16.03 -21.84
C PRO A 53 -15.82 14.93 -22.31
N SER A 54 -15.48 14.33 -23.44
CA SER A 54 -15.99 13.03 -23.86
C SER A 54 -15.47 11.91 -22.94
N LEU A 55 -16.08 10.73 -23.02
CA LEU A 55 -15.64 9.58 -22.23
C LEU A 55 -14.17 9.18 -22.52
N PRO A 56 -13.70 9.10 -23.78
CA PRO A 56 -12.30 8.80 -24.06
C PRO A 56 -11.32 9.86 -23.54
N GLU A 57 -11.69 11.16 -23.61
CA GLU A 57 -10.89 12.23 -23.01
C GLU A 57 -10.80 12.08 -21.49
N LEU A 58 -11.90 11.67 -20.84
CA LEU A 58 -11.94 11.41 -19.41
C LEU A 58 -11.11 10.17 -19.04
N GLU A 59 -11.22 9.07 -19.78
CA GLU A 59 -10.42 7.85 -19.60
C GLU A 59 -8.92 8.12 -19.72
N ALA A 60 -8.52 8.88 -20.75
CA ALA A 60 -7.14 9.30 -20.94
C ALA A 60 -6.63 10.16 -19.78
N LEU A 61 -7.47 11.10 -19.29
CA LEU A 61 -7.13 11.92 -18.13
C LEU A 61 -6.97 11.07 -16.87
N VAL A 62 -7.90 10.16 -16.61
CA VAL A 62 -7.89 9.26 -15.46
C VAL A 62 -6.63 8.39 -15.46
N TYR A 63 -6.25 7.84 -16.63
CA TYR A 63 -5.02 7.07 -16.80
C TYR A 63 -3.76 7.92 -16.56
N PHE A 64 -3.75 9.18 -17.01
CA PHE A 64 -2.65 10.12 -16.80
C PHE A 64 -2.52 10.52 -15.32
N LEU A 65 -3.64 10.79 -14.64
CA LEU A 65 -3.69 11.18 -13.24
C LEU A 65 -3.58 10.00 -12.26
N LYS A 66 -3.67 8.76 -12.73
CA LYS A 66 -3.66 7.52 -11.92
C LYS A 66 -4.81 7.47 -10.90
N LEU A 67 -6.01 7.83 -11.36
CA LEU A 67 -7.22 7.85 -10.55
C LEU A 67 -8.17 6.71 -10.95
N PRO A 68 -9.12 6.31 -10.09
CA PRO A 68 -10.26 5.49 -10.50
C PRO A 68 -11.29 6.33 -11.27
N ILE A 69 -11.88 5.78 -12.33
CA ILE A 69 -12.84 6.52 -13.17
C ILE A 69 -14.13 6.87 -12.42
N ASP A 70 -14.55 6.00 -11.49
CA ASP A 70 -15.79 6.14 -10.71
C ASP A 70 -15.83 7.42 -9.87
N HIS A 71 -14.66 7.98 -9.51
CA HIS A 71 -14.53 9.26 -8.83
C HIS A 71 -15.34 10.36 -9.54
N PHE A 72 -15.32 10.37 -10.88
CA PHE A 72 -15.99 11.40 -11.65
C PHE A 72 -17.52 11.26 -11.68
N TRP A 73 -18.09 10.12 -11.26
CA TRP A 73 -19.53 9.85 -11.20
C TRP A 73 -20.17 10.23 -9.85
N GLY A 74 -19.37 10.37 -8.81
CA GLY A 74 -19.81 10.76 -7.47
C GLY A 74 -19.96 12.27 -7.26
N SER A 75 -20.07 12.64 -5.98
CA SER A 75 -20.08 14.03 -5.51
C SER A 75 -18.92 14.36 -4.58
N GLU A 76 -18.09 13.37 -4.23
CA GLU A 76 -16.98 13.50 -3.29
C GLU A 76 -15.71 13.91 -4.05
N ALA A 77 -15.05 14.96 -3.56
CA ALA A 77 -13.75 15.39 -4.07
C ALA A 77 -12.63 14.52 -3.47
N ILE A 78 -11.50 14.39 -4.15
CA ILE A 78 -10.31 13.71 -3.60
C ILE A 78 -9.81 14.44 -2.36
N SER A 79 -9.97 15.77 -2.32
CA SER A 79 -9.70 16.57 -1.12
C SER A 79 -10.55 16.19 0.09
N ASP A 80 -11.71 15.57 -0.10
CA ASP A 80 -12.59 15.14 0.98
C ASP A 80 -12.12 13.81 1.60
N ASP A 81 -11.27 13.06 0.88
CA ASP A 81 -10.66 11.80 1.30
C ASP A 81 -9.26 12.03 1.92
N GLU A 82 -9.05 13.20 2.56
CA GLU A 82 -7.91 13.40 3.45
C GLU A 82 -7.92 12.28 4.49
N SER A 83 -7.10 11.28 4.22
CA SER A 83 -6.96 10.05 4.99
C SER A 83 -7.06 10.36 6.47
N ALA A 84 -8.06 9.78 7.13
CA ALA A 84 -8.32 9.90 8.57
C ALA A 84 -7.22 9.22 9.43
N VAL A 85 -5.96 9.32 9.02
CA VAL A 85 -4.81 8.96 9.82
C VAL A 85 -4.58 10.14 10.76
N ALA A 86 -5.00 9.99 12.01
CA ALA A 86 -4.63 10.91 13.07
C ALA A 86 -3.13 11.23 12.94
N PRO A 87 -2.71 12.51 13.04
CA PRO A 87 -1.34 12.90 12.79
C PRO A 87 -0.41 12.07 13.68
N LEU A 88 0.38 11.23 13.03
CA LEU A 88 1.30 10.34 13.71
C LEU A 88 2.47 11.16 14.25
N ASP A 89 2.80 11.03 15.54
CA ASP A 89 4.02 11.61 16.09
C ASP A 89 5.24 10.80 15.59
N LEU A 90 5.68 11.12 14.38
CA LEU A 90 6.81 10.48 13.71
C LEU A 90 8.10 10.60 14.53
N PRO A 91 8.46 11.76 15.13
CA PRO A 91 9.62 11.86 16.00
C PRO A 91 9.61 10.85 17.15
N GLN A 92 8.50 10.72 17.87
CA GLN A 92 8.40 9.75 18.97
C GLN A 92 8.46 8.30 18.46
N LEU A 93 7.78 8.00 17.36
CA LEU A 93 7.81 6.68 16.74
C LEU A 93 9.24 6.27 16.36
N LEU A 94 10.00 7.18 15.75
CA LEU A 94 11.39 6.93 15.34
C LEU A 94 12.28 6.61 16.55
N LEU A 95 12.15 7.36 17.65
CA LEU A 95 12.90 7.12 18.88
C LEU A 95 12.57 5.74 19.48
N LEU A 96 11.29 5.38 19.53
CA LEU A 96 10.85 4.08 20.04
C LEU A 96 11.39 2.94 19.16
N ARG A 97 11.23 3.05 17.84
CA ARG A 97 11.69 2.06 16.88
C ARG A 97 13.21 1.88 16.92
N GLN A 98 13.95 2.97 17.10
CA GLN A 98 15.40 2.93 17.25
C GLN A 98 15.84 2.04 18.43
N ARG A 99 15.18 2.19 19.58
CA ARG A 99 15.46 1.38 20.78
C ARG A 99 15.06 -0.08 20.60
N MET A 100 13.90 -0.33 19.96
CA MET A 100 13.44 -1.68 19.66
C MET A 100 14.41 -2.41 18.73
N ILE A 101 14.85 -1.77 17.64
CA ILE A 101 15.80 -2.35 16.69
C ILE A 101 17.14 -2.66 17.38
N GLY A 102 17.65 -1.76 18.22
CA GLY A 102 18.85 -2.01 19.02
C GLY A 102 18.70 -3.25 19.92
N ALA A 103 17.58 -3.38 20.62
CA ALA A 103 17.30 -4.53 21.47
C ALA A 103 17.17 -5.84 20.67
N LEU A 104 16.51 -5.83 19.51
CA LEU A 104 16.38 -6.99 18.63
C LEU A 104 17.74 -7.41 18.06
N LEU A 105 18.59 -6.45 17.67
CA LEU A 105 19.94 -6.73 17.21
C LEU A 105 20.78 -7.38 18.31
N ARG A 106 20.68 -6.87 19.55
CA ARG A 106 21.32 -7.47 20.72
C ARG A 106 20.83 -8.89 20.96
N GLN A 107 19.52 -9.11 20.88
CA GLN A 107 18.91 -10.43 21.02
C GLN A 107 19.41 -11.40 19.95
N ALA A 108 19.50 -10.97 18.69
CA ALA A 108 20.04 -11.77 17.60
C ALA A 108 21.51 -12.15 17.86
N ARG A 109 22.32 -11.20 18.35
CA ARG A 109 23.71 -11.46 18.74
C ARG A 109 23.83 -12.47 19.89
N GLU A 110 23.03 -12.30 20.94
CA GLU A 110 23.04 -13.20 22.11
C GLU A 110 22.54 -14.60 21.73
N LYS A 111 21.57 -14.73 20.82
CA LYS A 111 21.06 -16.01 20.32
C LYS A 111 22.15 -16.86 19.64
N VAL A 112 23.11 -16.23 18.98
CA VAL A 112 24.26 -16.91 18.37
C VAL A 112 25.50 -16.93 19.29
N ASN A 113 25.34 -16.58 20.56
CA ASN A 113 26.39 -16.55 21.59
C ASN A 113 27.64 -15.72 21.21
N LYS A 114 27.47 -14.71 20.34
CA LYS A 114 28.59 -13.88 19.88
C LYS A 114 28.80 -12.70 20.82
N SER A 115 30.03 -12.43 21.22
CA SER A 115 30.37 -11.24 22.01
C SER A 115 30.40 -9.98 21.13
N VAL A 116 30.30 -8.81 21.75
CA VAL A 116 30.46 -7.53 21.03
C VAL A 116 31.85 -7.40 20.40
N ARG A 117 32.89 -8.00 21.00
CA ARG A 117 34.26 -7.95 20.46
C ARG A 117 34.39 -8.79 19.20
N GLU A 118 33.79 -9.97 19.17
CA GLU A 118 33.77 -10.83 17.98
C GLU A 118 32.99 -10.17 16.84
N LEU A 119 31.80 -9.63 17.12
CA LEU A 119 31.03 -8.91 16.10
C LEU A 119 31.78 -7.68 15.59
N SER A 120 32.51 -6.97 16.46
CA SER A 120 33.34 -5.84 16.08
C SER A 120 34.49 -6.24 15.15
N ALA A 121 35.16 -7.36 15.43
CA ALA A 121 36.26 -7.87 14.60
C ALA A 121 35.78 -8.30 13.20
N GLU A 122 34.60 -8.92 13.12
CA GLU A 122 34.05 -9.44 11.88
C GLU A 122 33.45 -8.35 10.97
N THR A 123 32.76 -7.38 11.57
CA THR A 123 32.08 -6.32 10.82
C THR A 123 32.94 -5.08 10.58
N GLY A 124 34.09 -4.98 11.28
CA GLY A 124 34.93 -3.78 11.29
C GLY A 124 34.32 -2.58 12.03
N ILE A 125 33.15 -2.74 12.66
CA ILE A 125 32.48 -1.68 13.41
C ILE A 125 33.06 -1.61 14.83
N PRO A 126 33.46 -0.44 15.36
CA PRO A 126 34.00 -0.35 16.71
C PRO A 126 33.03 -0.88 17.78
N ALA A 127 33.54 -1.68 18.73
CA ALA A 127 32.75 -2.27 19.81
C ALA A 127 31.94 -1.24 20.62
N SER A 128 32.46 -0.03 20.83
CA SER A 128 31.73 1.06 21.47
C SER A 128 30.50 1.49 20.66
N ARG A 129 30.62 1.55 19.34
CA ARG A 129 29.54 1.90 18.43
C ARG A 129 28.46 0.81 18.38
N ILE A 130 28.86 -0.46 18.36
CA ILE A 130 27.93 -1.61 18.45
C ILE A 130 27.13 -1.52 19.76
N LYS A 131 27.77 -1.24 20.90
CA LYS A 131 27.05 -1.06 22.18
C LYS A 131 26.01 0.06 22.12
N SER A 132 26.37 1.23 21.62
CA SER A 132 25.43 2.36 21.51
C SER A 132 24.28 2.07 20.54
N PHE A 133 24.52 1.27 19.50
CA PHE A 133 23.47 0.78 18.61
C PHE A 133 22.51 -0.16 19.34
N GLU A 134 23.03 -1.17 20.05
CA GLU A 134 22.23 -2.15 20.81
C GLU A 134 21.43 -1.53 21.95
N LEU A 135 21.92 -0.45 22.55
CA LEU A 135 21.21 0.31 23.59
C LEU A 135 20.17 1.29 23.01
N GLY A 136 20.17 1.51 21.69
CA GLY A 136 19.32 2.50 21.04
C GLY A 136 19.72 3.95 21.32
N GLU A 137 20.91 4.19 21.88
CA GLU A 137 21.46 5.53 22.14
C GLU A 137 21.85 6.25 20.85
N ARG A 138 22.15 5.48 19.80
CA ARG A 138 22.55 6.00 18.50
C ARG A 138 21.76 5.33 17.37
N PRO A 139 21.30 6.09 16.36
CA PRO A 139 20.73 5.52 15.15
C PRO A 139 21.71 4.59 14.44
N ILE A 140 21.20 3.44 13.96
CA ILE A 140 22.00 2.45 13.22
C ILE A 140 21.86 2.78 11.72
N PRO A 141 22.95 3.18 11.03
CA PRO A 141 22.92 3.29 9.58
C PRO A 141 22.59 1.95 8.94
N VAL A 142 21.75 1.95 7.89
CA VAL A 142 21.31 0.71 7.22
C VAL A 142 22.48 -0.18 6.76
N PRO A 143 23.55 0.33 6.12
CA PRO A 143 24.69 -0.52 5.74
C PRO A 143 25.40 -1.18 6.93
N ASN A 144 25.49 -0.47 8.06
CA ASN A 144 26.02 -1.05 9.28
C ASN A 144 25.09 -2.15 9.81
N LEU A 145 23.78 -1.94 9.75
CA LEU A 145 22.79 -2.92 10.16
C LEU A 145 22.86 -4.19 9.29
N GLU A 146 22.98 -4.03 7.97
CA GLU A 146 23.10 -5.14 7.01
C GLU A 146 24.32 -6.01 7.31
N VAL A 147 25.50 -5.40 7.46
CA VAL A 147 26.74 -6.14 7.76
C VAL A 147 26.67 -6.83 9.13
N MET A 148 26.05 -6.20 10.13
CA MET A 148 25.84 -6.85 11.43
C MET A 148 24.86 -8.01 11.34
N LEU A 149 23.75 -7.88 10.60
CA LEU A 149 22.77 -8.95 10.44
C LEU A 149 23.34 -10.15 9.69
N ASP A 150 24.12 -9.90 8.64
CA ASP A 150 24.83 -10.95 7.88
C ASP A 150 25.77 -11.74 8.79
N ALA A 151 26.62 -11.05 9.57
CA ALA A 151 27.50 -11.65 10.57
C ALA A 151 26.76 -12.41 11.69
N LEU A 152 25.47 -12.14 11.89
CA LEU A 152 24.62 -12.80 12.88
C LEU A 152 23.72 -13.89 12.27
N GLY A 153 23.74 -14.08 10.94
CA GLY A 153 22.84 -14.99 10.24
C GLY A 153 21.36 -14.62 10.39
N ALA A 154 21.07 -13.33 10.63
CA ALA A 154 19.73 -12.80 10.81
C ALA A 154 19.29 -12.01 9.57
N ARG A 155 17.98 -11.82 9.40
CA ARG A 155 17.44 -11.08 8.26
C ARG A 155 16.82 -9.76 8.67
N VAL A 156 16.88 -8.77 7.77
CA VAL A 156 16.37 -7.41 8.03
C VAL A 156 14.85 -7.37 8.25
N ASP A 157 14.12 -8.30 7.64
CA ASP A 157 12.67 -8.43 7.77
C ASP A 157 12.24 -8.87 9.19
N GLU A 158 13.11 -9.53 9.95
CA GLU A 158 12.89 -9.84 11.37
C GLU A 158 12.84 -8.58 12.25
N LEU A 159 13.42 -7.46 11.79
CA LEU A 159 13.45 -6.20 12.52
C LEU A 159 12.30 -5.26 12.17
N PHE A 160 11.49 -5.59 11.17
CA PHE A 160 10.41 -4.72 10.72
C PHE A 160 9.36 -4.48 11.80
N ASP A 161 8.69 -3.34 11.70
CA ASP A 161 7.53 -3.07 12.53
C ASP A 161 6.43 -4.07 12.17
N GLN A 162 5.95 -4.84 13.15
CA GLN A 162 4.93 -5.87 12.92
C GLN A 162 3.52 -5.39 13.30
N SER A 163 3.40 -4.41 14.18
CA SER A 163 2.12 -4.05 14.81
C SER A 163 1.81 -2.57 14.73
N GLY A 164 2.82 -1.73 14.55
CA GLY A 164 2.66 -0.29 14.42
C GLY A 164 2.12 0.13 13.04
N PRO A 165 1.76 1.41 12.91
CA PRO A 165 1.11 1.95 11.70
C PRO A 165 1.99 1.83 10.45
N VAL A 166 3.32 1.95 10.61
CA VAL A 166 4.26 1.77 9.50
C VAL A 166 4.32 0.29 9.09
N GLY A 167 4.33 -0.62 10.06
CA GLY A 167 4.29 -2.06 9.83
C GLY A 167 3.04 -2.54 9.10
N GLN A 168 1.88 -2.04 9.53
CA GLN A 168 0.59 -2.30 8.89
C GLN A 168 0.59 -1.82 7.43
N TRP A 169 1.00 -0.56 7.21
CA TRP A 169 1.11 0.00 5.86
C TRP A 169 2.05 -0.81 4.96
N MET A 170 3.24 -1.19 5.45
CA MET A 170 4.17 -2.03 4.67
C MET A 170 3.57 -3.40 4.33
N SER A 171 2.82 -3.99 5.25
CA SER A 171 2.16 -5.28 5.07
C SER A 171 1.04 -5.20 4.02
N GLU A 172 0.25 -4.13 4.05
CA GLU A 172 -0.76 -3.84 3.02
C GLU A 172 -0.12 -3.67 1.64
N GLN A 173 0.95 -2.89 1.55
CA GLN A 173 1.68 -2.70 0.29
C GLN A 173 2.23 -4.03 -0.25
N LYS A 174 2.72 -4.91 0.62
CA LYS A 174 3.16 -6.25 0.23
C LYS A 174 1.99 -7.10 -0.25
N ALA A 175 0.88 -7.12 0.48
CA ALA A 175 -0.32 -7.87 0.13
C ALA A 175 -0.87 -7.45 -1.25
N ILE A 176 -0.92 -6.15 -1.53
CA ILE A 176 -1.32 -5.61 -2.84
C ILE A 176 -0.37 -6.09 -3.94
N ARG A 177 0.95 -5.98 -3.73
CA ARG A 177 1.94 -6.45 -4.72
C ARG A 177 1.82 -7.94 -4.99
N ASP A 178 1.60 -8.76 -3.98
CA ASP A 178 1.48 -10.20 -4.13
C ASP A 178 0.13 -10.59 -4.77
N PHE A 179 -0.96 -9.89 -4.44
CA PHE A 179 -2.24 -10.03 -5.12
C PHE A 179 -2.13 -9.71 -6.61
N LEU A 180 -1.39 -8.66 -6.98
CA LEU A 180 -1.19 -8.29 -8.38
C LEU A 180 -0.39 -9.33 -9.20
N LYS A 181 0.39 -10.21 -8.55
CA LYS A 181 1.09 -11.33 -9.21
C LYS A 181 0.17 -12.51 -9.52
N LEU A 182 -1.03 -12.58 -8.94
CA LEU A 182 -1.98 -13.66 -9.23
C LEU A 182 -2.43 -13.60 -10.70
N PRO A 183 -2.73 -14.77 -11.31
CA PRO A 183 -3.38 -14.85 -12.61
C PRO A 183 -4.62 -13.93 -12.73
N PRO A 184 -4.86 -13.29 -13.90
CA PRO A 184 -5.95 -12.34 -14.07
C PRO A 184 -7.34 -12.89 -13.72
N ASP A 185 -7.59 -14.16 -14.04
CA ASP A 185 -8.82 -14.90 -13.73
C ASP A 185 -9.01 -15.07 -12.22
N LEU A 186 -7.95 -15.42 -11.48
CA LEU A 186 -8.01 -15.53 -10.01
C LEU A 186 -8.20 -14.17 -9.33
N ARG A 187 -7.55 -13.12 -9.83
CA ARG A 187 -7.79 -11.75 -9.34
C ARG A 187 -9.24 -11.34 -9.58
N GLY A 188 -9.75 -11.57 -10.79
CA GLY A 188 -11.13 -11.29 -11.16
C GLY A 188 -12.14 -12.04 -10.30
N PHE A 189 -11.90 -13.32 -10.04
CA PHE A 189 -12.72 -14.12 -9.13
C PHE A 189 -12.70 -13.57 -7.70
N ALA A 190 -11.52 -13.30 -7.15
CA ALA A 190 -11.36 -12.85 -5.77
C ALA A 190 -11.90 -11.44 -5.52
N SER A 191 -11.91 -10.56 -6.53
CA SER A 191 -12.40 -9.19 -6.41
C SER A 191 -13.93 -9.05 -6.42
N GLN A 192 -14.69 -10.14 -6.62
CA GLN A 192 -16.15 -10.09 -6.61
C GLN A 192 -16.71 -10.36 -5.20
N PRO A 193 -17.53 -9.46 -4.62
CA PRO A 193 -18.11 -9.67 -3.28
C PRO A 193 -18.92 -10.97 -3.14
N VAL A 194 -19.61 -11.39 -4.21
CA VAL A 194 -20.37 -12.65 -4.24
C VAL A 194 -19.47 -13.89 -4.04
N ASN A 195 -18.17 -13.77 -4.32
CA ASN A 195 -17.24 -14.88 -4.21
C ASN A 195 -16.59 -15.02 -2.81
N ILE A 196 -16.87 -14.11 -1.88
CA ILE A 196 -16.36 -14.16 -0.51
C ILE A 196 -16.62 -15.53 0.17
N PRO A 197 -17.81 -16.15 0.09
CA PRO A 197 -18.05 -17.46 0.69
C PRO A 197 -17.13 -18.57 0.16
N TYR A 198 -16.76 -18.53 -1.13
CA TYR A 198 -15.84 -19.50 -1.73
C TYR A 198 -14.41 -19.30 -1.21
N LEU A 199 -13.97 -18.05 -1.06
CA LEU A 199 -12.66 -17.74 -0.48
C LEU A 199 -12.59 -18.16 0.99
N GLU A 200 -13.66 -17.94 1.76
CA GLU A 200 -13.75 -18.41 3.15
C GLU A 200 -13.70 -19.93 3.24
N LEU A 201 -14.40 -20.64 2.35
CA LEU A 201 -14.35 -22.08 2.26
C LEU A 201 -12.93 -22.57 1.92
N ALA A 202 -12.30 -22.00 0.89
CA ALA A 202 -10.94 -22.33 0.51
C ALA A 202 -9.95 -22.12 1.68
N ARG A 203 -10.09 -21.00 2.41
CA ARG A 203 -9.30 -20.72 3.61
C ARG A 203 -9.51 -21.77 4.70
N LYS A 204 -10.76 -22.16 4.98
CA LYS A 204 -11.09 -23.20 5.96
C LYS A 204 -10.47 -24.55 5.57
N LEU A 205 -10.61 -24.95 4.30
CA LEU A 205 -10.04 -26.18 3.76
C LEU A 205 -8.51 -26.19 3.86
N SER A 206 -7.84 -25.08 3.54
CA SER A 206 -6.37 -25.01 3.63
C SER A 206 -5.81 -25.23 5.03
N GLY A 207 -6.62 -24.99 6.08
CA GLY A 207 -6.23 -25.20 7.48
C GLY A 207 -6.49 -26.63 7.99
N MET A 208 -7.10 -27.51 7.19
CA MET A 208 -7.43 -28.88 7.62
C MET A 208 -6.26 -29.85 7.45
N SER A 209 -6.23 -30.90 8.27
CA SER A 209 -5.30 -32.02 8.07
C SER A 209 -5.67 -32.80 6.79
N LYS A 210 -4.68 -33.49 6.20
CA LYS A 210 -4.87 -34.29 4.99
C LYS A 210 -6.01 -35.32 5.15
N ASP A 211 -6.10 -35.96 6.31
CA ASP A 211 -7.12 -36.98 6.57
C ASP A 211 -8.53 -36.37 6.64
N LYS A 212 -8.67 -35.18 7.24
CA LYS A 212 -9.93 -34.45 7.27
C LYS A 212 -10.36 -34.01 5.86
N LEU A 213 -9.42 -33.54 5.05
CA LEU A 213 -9.71 -33.17 3.65
C LEU A 213 -10.17 -34.37 2.84
N ARG A 214 -9.53 -35.54 3.02
CA ARG A 214 -9.93 -36.76 2.33
C ARG A 214 -11.34 -37.22 2.72
N SER A 215 -11.66 -37.20 4.02
CA SER A 215 -13.00 -37.54 4.50
C SER A 215 -14.09 -36.59 3.98
N VAL A 216 -13.80 -35.27 3.89
CA VAL A 216 -14.74 -34.31 3.28
C VAL A 216 -14.92 -34.60 1.79
N ALA A 217 -13.84 -34.94 1.06
CA ALA A 217 -13.93 -35.29 -0.36
C ALA A 217 -14.71 -36.58 -0.61
N GLU A 218 -14.51 -37.61 0.22
CA GLU A 218 -15.28 -38.86 0.18
C GLU A 218 -16.77 -38.61 0.45
N GLY A 219 -17.09 -37.83 1.48
CA GLY A 219 -18.48 -37.46 1.78
C GLY A 219 -19.15 -36.62 0.68
N LEU A 220 -18.39 -35.80 -0.07
CA LEU A 220 -18.91 -35.08 -1.24
C LEU A 220 -19.18 -36.02 -2.43
N LEU A 221 -18.36 -37.05 -2.63
CA LEU A 221 -18.60 -38.08 -3.65
C LEU A 221 -19.88 -38.87 -3.33
N ASP A 222 -20.07 -39.28 -2.08
CA ASP A 222 -21.23 -40.08 -1.67
C ASP A 222 -22.58 -39.37 -1.82
N ILE A 223 -22.61 -38.03 -1.82
CA ILE A 223 -23.85 -37.22 -2.01
C ILE A 223 -24.06 -36.71 -3.43
N THR A 224 -23.07 -36.89 -4.32
CA THR A 224 -23.15 -36.45 -5.73
C THR A 224 -23.47 -37.59 -6.70
N PHE A 225 -23.65 -38.81 -6.19
CA PHE A 225 -24.12 -40.00 -6.90
C PHE A 225 -25.49 -40.46 -6.41
#